data_AF-A0AA35XVA9-F1
#
_entry.id   AF-A0AA35XVA9-F1
#
_cell.length_a   1.000
_cell.length_b   1.000
_cell.length_c   1.000
_cell.angle_alpha   90.00
_cell.angle_beta   90.00
_cell.angle_gamma   90.00
#
_symmetry.space_group_name_H-M   'P 1'
#
loop_
_entity.id
_entity.type
_entity.pdbx_description
1 polymer ?
#
loop_
_entity_poly.entity_id
_entity_poly.type
_entity_poly.pdbx_seq_one_letter_code
_entity_poly.pdbx_strand_id
1 'polypeptide(L)'
;MTTFPKISAYRFSMTQRSDGMDCARFGNFNEKSRNGASCKLARELVSAGAPDAPVRLLVNGRISLEFASLHALATRTYTESAGRPRMTKWAPHPGIGGE
;
A
#
# COMPACT_ATOMS: atom_id res chain seq x y z
N MET A 1 18.48 -9.31 -8.56
CA MET A 1 18.51 -7.95 -7.96
C MET A 1 17.64 -7.06 -8.81
N THR A 2 16.49 -6.65 -8.31
CA THR A 2 15.56 -5.79 -9.04
C THR A 2 16.09 -4.36 -8.96
N THR A 3 16.64 -3.85 -10.06
CA THR A 3 17.12 -2.46 -10.12
C THR A 3 15.91 -1.53 -10.19
N PHE A 4 15.64 -0.80 -9.11
CA PHE A 4 14.64 0.25 -9.11
C PHE A 4 15.24 1.51 -9.75
N PRO A 5 14.61 2.11 -10.78
CA PRO A 5 15.05 3.40 -11.31
C PRO A 5 14.95 4.48 -10.22
N LYS A 6 15.57 5.63 -10.44
CA LYS A 6 15.46 6.79 -9.53
C LYS A 6 13.99 7.24 -9.46
N ILE A 7 13.26 6.79 -8.45
CA ILE A 7 11.84 7.05 -8.27
C ILE A 7 11.66 8.36 -7.51
N SER A 8 11.13 9.38 -8.18
CA SER A 8 10.75 10.65 -7.52
C SER A 8 9.45 10.50 -6.72
N ALA A 9 8.54 9.61 -7.14
CA ALA A 9 7.34 9.23 -6.41
C ALA A 9 6.76 7.91 -6.97
N TYR A 10 6.25 7.05 -6.08
CA TYR A 10 5.45 5.89 -6.45
C TYR A 10 4.05 6.33 -6.84
N ARG A 11 3.50 5.76 -7.93
CA ARG A 11 2.16 6.07 -8.43
C ARG A 11 1.30 4.82 -8.37
N PHE A 12 0.56 4.66 -7.28
CA PHE A 12 -0.29 3.49 -7.07
C PHE A 12 -1.65 3.74 -7.73
N SER A 13 -1.99 2.93 -8.72
CA SER A 13 -3.34 2.95 -9.28
C SER A 13 -4.28 2.19 -8.36
N MET A 14 -5.26 2.89 -7.81
CA MET A 14 -6.31 2.35 -6.95
C MET A 14 -7.58 2.11 -7.79
N THR A 15 -8.16 0.93 -7.65
CA THR A 15 -9.46 0.59 -8.23
C THR A 15 -10.32 -0.05 -7.15
N GLN A 16 -11.41 0.63 -6.80
CA GLN A 16 -12.41 0.09 -5.89
C GLN A 16 -13.38 -0.77 -6.70
N ARG A 17 -13.54 -2.04 -6.32
CA ARG A 17 -14.55 -2.92 -6.92
C ARG A 17 -15.85 -2.79 -6.15
N SER A 18 -16.97 -2.96 -6.85
CA SER A 18 -18.33 -2.92 -6.26
C SER A 18 -18.58 -3.97 -5.17
N ASP A 19 -17.71 -4.98 -5.08
CA ASP A 19 -17.71 -6.02 -4.04
C ASP A 19 -17.04 -5.58 -2.71
N GLY A 20 -16.61 -4.31 -2.61
CA GLY A 20 -15.89 -3.79 -1.44
C GLY A 20 -14.42 -4.23 -1.39
N MET A 21 -13.85 -4.70 -2.49
CA MET A 21 -12.44 -5.08 -2.60
C MET A 21 -11.65 -4.01 -3.34
N ASP A 22 -10.66 -3.42 -2.68
CA ASP A 22 -9.73 -2.48 -3.31
C ASP A 22 -8.56 -3.23 -3.95
N CYS A 23 -8.17 -2.78 -5.14
CA CYS A 23 -6.97 -3.22 -5.84
C CYS A 23 -5.99 -2.05 -5.92
N ALA A 24 -4.75 -2.27 -5.50
CA ALA A 24 -3.63 -1.34 -5.67
C ALA A 24 -2.62 -1.94 -6.65
N ARG A 25 -2.19 -1.16 -7.64
CA ARG A 25 -1.22 -1.60 -8.65
C ARG A 25 -0.07 -0.61 -8.79
N PHE A 26 1.15 -1.13 -8.90
CA PHE A 26 2.34 -0.38 -9.28
C PHE A 26 3.25 -1.26 -10.15
N GLY A 27 3.39 -0.92 -11.44
CA GLY A 27 4.15 -1.71 -12.40
C GLY A 27 3.64 -3.16 -12.48
N ASN A 28 4.51 -4.12 -12.14
CA ASN A 28 4.21 -5.55 -12.07
C ASN A 28 3.64 -6.00 -10.72
N PHE A 29 3.66 -5.14 -9.69
CA PHE A 29 3.09 -5.44 -8.38
C PHE A 29 1.59 -5.11 -8.37
N ASN A 30 0.79 -6.05 -7.89
CA ASN A 30 -0.66 -5.93 -7.77
C ASN A 30 -1.08 -6.56 -6.45
N GLU A 31 -1.71 -5.78 -5.59
CA GLU A 31 -2.25 -6.26 -4.33
C GLU A 31 -3.73 -5.95 -4.20
N LYS A 32 -4.45 -6.91 -3.62
CA LYS A 32 -5.89 -6.82 -3.38
C LYS A 32 -6.15 -6.93 -1.89
N SER A 33 -6.97 -6.03 -1.37
CA SER A 33 -7.41 -6.07 0.02
C SER A 33 -8.75 -5.35 0.14
N ARG A 34 -9.63 -5.83 1.03
CA ARG A 34 -10.83 -5.05 1.41
C ARG A 34 -10.46 -3.77 2.16
N ASN A 35 -9.29 -3.77 2.79
CA ASN A 35 -8.80 -2.65 3.59
C ASN A 35 -7.31 -2.45 3.35
N GLY A 36 -6.92 -1.27 2.87
CA GLY A 36 -5.51 -0.91 2.77
C GLY A 36 -4.71 -1.70 1.74
N ALA A 37 -5.29 -1.92 0.55
CA ALA A 37 -4.56 -2.51 -0.59
C ALA A 37 -3.27 -1.72 -0.92
N SER A 38 -3.31 -0.39 -0.77
CA SER A 38 -2.14 0.50 -0.89
C SER A 38 -1.06 0.22 0.15
N CYS A 39 -1.44 -0.02 1.41
CA CYS A 39 -0.50 -0.39 2.47
C CYS A 39 0.13 -1.75 2.24
N LYS A 40 -0.64 -2.73 1.75
CA LYS A 40 -0.13 -4.07 1.42
C LYS A 40 0.86 -3.99 0.25
N LEU A 41 0.51 -3.28 -0.81
CA LEU A 41 1.41 -3.02 -1.94
C LEU A 41 2.70 -2.32 -1.51
N ALA A 42 2.62 -1.35 -0.59
CA ALA A 42 3.80 -0.69 -0.05
C ALA A 42 4.72 -1.67 0.68
N ARG A 43 4.18 -2.60 1.47
CA ARG A 43 4.99 -3.64 2.15
C ARG A 43 5.66 -4.57 1.15
N GLU A 44 4.96 -5.01 0.11
CA GLU A 44 5.54 -5.87 -0.93
C GLU A 44 6.71 -5.15 -1.63
N LEU A 45 6.55 -3.87 -1.95
CA LEU A 45 7.63 -3.08 -2.55
C LEU A 45 8.83 -2.92 -1.60
N VAL A 46 8.59 -2.59 -0.33
CA VAL A 46 9.67 -2.50 0.67
C VAL A 46 10.36 -3.85 0.86
N SER A 47 9.61 -4.95 0.91
CA SER A 47 10.16 -6.32 1.01
C SER A 47 10.96 -6.72 -0.23
N ALA A 48 10.59 -6.19 -1.40
CA ALA A 48 11.34 -6.37 -2.64
C ALA A 48 12.60 -5.47 -2.74
N GLY A 49 12.85 -4.63 -1.72
CA GLY A 49 14.01 -3.72 -1.67
C GLY A 49 13.79 -2.38 -2.37
N ALA A 50 12.54 -1.96 -2.56
CA ALA A 50 12.25 -0.66 -3.17
C ALA A 50 12.73 0.49 -2.27
N PRO A 51 13.38 1.52 -2.83
CA PRO A 51 13.86 2.66 -2.04
C PRO A 51 12.70 3.49 -1.48
N ASP A 52 12.94 4.17 -0.35
CA ASP A 52 11.93 5.09 0.20
C ASP A 52 11.72 6.31 -0.70
N ALA A 53 10.47 6.59 -1.03
CA ALA A 53 10.05 7.75 -1.81
C ALA A 53 8.57 8.06 -1.53
N PRO A 54 8.08 9.26 -1.83
CA PRO A 54 6.67 9.60 -1.66
C PRO A 54 5.76 8.72 -2.52
N VAL A 55 4.54 8.44 -2.02
CA VAL A 55 3.54 7.60 -2.68
C VAL A 55 2.31 8.43 -3.01
N ARG A 56 1.89 8.39 -4.27
CA ARG A 56 0.67 9.00 -4.76
C ARG A 56 -0.33 7.90 -5.07
N LEU A 57 -1.50 7.95 -4.45
CA LEU A 57 -2.62 7.07 -4.77
C LEU A 57 -3.45 7.75 -5.87
N LEU A 58 -3.59 7.08 -7.01
CA LEU A 58 -4.38 7.53 -8.13
C LEU A 58 -5.69 6.76 -8.17
N VAL A 59 -6.82 7.43 -8.00
CA VAL A 59 -8.17 6.86 -8.19
C VAL A 59 -8.73 7.43 -9.48
N ASN A 60 -9.13 6.56 -10.42
CA ASN A 60 -9.58 6.99 -11.76
C ASN A 60 -8.58 7.93 -12.47
N GLY A 61 -7.27 7.67 -12.31
CA GLY A 61 -6.21 8.47 -12.92
C GLY A 61 -5.94 9.82 -12.25
N ARG A 62 -6.65 10.17 -11.18
CA ARG A 62 -6.46 11.42 -10.42
C ARG A 62 -5.81 11.14 -9.08
N ILE A 63 -4.90 12.02 -8.65
CA ILE A 63 -4.29 11.92 -7.31
C ILE A 63 -5.39 12.11 -6.28
N SER A 64 -5.65 11.08 -5.48
CA SER A 64 -6.63 11.07 -4.41
C SER A 64 -5.96 11.31 -3.06
N LEU A 65 -4.80 10.69 -2.82
CA LEU A 65 -4.03 10.82 -1.58
C LEU A 65 -2.53 10.80 -1.89
N GLU A 66 -1.77 11.51 -1.07
CA GLU A 66 -0.30 11.53 -1.14
C GLU A 66 0.28 11.22 0.23
N PHE A 67 1.34 10.41 0.24
CA PHE A 67 2.12 10.04 1.41
C PHE A 67 3.57 10.45 1.16
N ALA A 68 4.23 10.98 2.19
CA ALA A 68 5.61 11.44 2.07
C ALA A 68 6.63 10.29 1.94
N SER A 69 6.29 9.08 2.40
CA SER A 69 7.22 7.95 2.48
C SER A 69 6.50 6.61 2.27
N LEU A 70 7.10 5.77 1.42
CA LEU A 70 6.68 4.40 1.14
C LEU A 70 6.84 3.54 2.40
N HIS A 71 7.97 3.69 3.10
CA HIS A 71 8.25 2.95 4.34
C HIS A 71 7.23 3.31 5.42
N ALA A 72 6.90 4.61 5.55
CA ALA A 72 5.86 5.04 6.48
C ALA A 72 4.48 4.45 6.13
N LEU A 73 4.16 4.30 4.83
CA LEU A 73 2.91 3.68 4.40
C LEU A 73 2.90 2.17 4.65
N ALA A 74 4.03 1.49 4.46
CA ALA A 74 4.20 0.05 4.68
C ALA A 74 3.97 -0.34 6.16
N THR A 75 4.37 0.53 7.09
CA THR A 75 4.16 0.32 8.54
C THR A 75 2.73 0.64 9.02
N ARG A 76 1.82 1.00 8.12
CA ARG A 76 0.43 1.35 8.45
C ARG A 76 -0.55 0.39 7.79
N THR A 77 -1.76 0.35 8.31
CA THR A 77 -2.90 -0.35 7.69
C THR A 77 -4.18 0.42 7.97
N TYR A 78 -5.22 0.16 7.21
CA TYR A 78 -6.55 0.72 7.48
C TYR A 78 -7.39 -0.30 8.24
N THR A 79 -8.07 0.15 9.28
CA THR A 79 -9.12 -0.62 9.97
C THR A 79 -10.45 0.06 9.73
N GLU A 80 -11.49 -0.74 9.54
CA GLU A 80 -12.89 -0.33 9.52
C GLU A 80 -13.53 -0.45 10.91
N SER A 81 -12.79 -0.18 11.98
CA SER A 81 -13.41 -0.12 13.31
C SER A 81 -14.30 1.12 13.39
N ALA A 82 -15.61 0.91 13.43
CA ALA A 82 -16.66 1.90 13.66
C ALA A 82 -16.92 2.90 12.50
N GLY A 83 -17.10 2.41 11.27
CA GLY A 83 -17.77 3.16 10.20
C GLY A 83 -16.98 4.30 9.55
N ARG A 84 -15.70 4.48 9.91
CA ARG A 84 -14.76 5.38 9.22
C ARG A 84 -13.39 4.70 9.06
N PRO A 85 -12.74 4.80 7.89
CA PRO A 85 -11.41 4.24 7.70
C PRO A 85 -10.42 4.95 8.62
N ARG A 86 -9.91 4.23 9.63
CA ARG A 86 -8.86 4.73 10.52
C ARG A 86 -7.53 4.10 10.15
N MET A 87 -6.51 4.93 10.00
CA MET A 87 -5.15 4.45 9.78
C MET A 87 -4.56 4.03 11.14
N THR A 88 -4.22 2.76 11.27
CA THR A 88 -3.54 2.22 12.46
C THR A 88 -2.13 1.77 12.09
N LYS A 89 -1.28 1.61 13.11
CA LYS A 89 0.03 0.97 12.93
C LYS A 89 -0.21 -0.49 12.52
N TRP A 90 0.36 -0.89 11.41
CA TRP A 90 0.40 -2.29 11.05
C TRP A 90 1.38 -2.99 11.99
N ALA A 91 0.86 -3.93 12.78
CA ALA A 91 1.68 -4.90 13.47
C ALA A 91 1.62 -6.19 12.63
N PRO A 92 2.76 -6.80 12.25
CA PRO A 92 2.72 -8.22 11.94
C PRO A 92 2.15 -8.88 13.20
N HIS A 93 1.13 -9.72 13.07
CA HIS A 93 0.66 -10.52 14.21
C HIS A 93 1.89 -11.19 14.83
N PRO A 94 2.26 -10.89 16.09
CA PRO A 94 3.30 -11.64 16.77
C PRO A 94 2.70 -13.01 17.07
N GLY A 95 2.88 -13.99 16.16
CA GLY A 95 2.43 -15.36 16.41
C GLY A 95 1.94 -16.20 15.23
N ILE A 96 2.42 -16.02 14.00
CA ILE A 96 2.66 -17.17 13.09
C ILE A 96 4.06 -17.03 12.53
N GLY A 97 5.01 -17.33 13.40
CA GLY A 97 6.41 -17.59 13.11
C GLY A 97 6.83 -18.60 14.17
N GLY A 98 6.65 -19.88 13.86
CA GLY A 98 6.92 -20.99 14.77
C GLY A 98 6.25 -22.26 14.27
N GLU A 99 7.01 -23.00 13.46
CA GLU A 99 6.82 -24.39 12.98
C GLU A 99 5.96 -24.61 11.73
#